data_AF-A0A5D6XR03-F1
#
_entry.id   AF-A0A5D6XR03-F1
#
_cell.length_a   1.000
_cell.length_b   1.000
_cell.length_c   1.000
_cell.angle_alpha   90.00
_cell.angle_beta   90.00
_cell.angle_gamma   90.00
#
_symmetry.space_group_name_H-M   'P 1'
#
loop_
_entity.id
_entity.type
_entity.pdbx_description
1 polymer ?
#
loop_
_entity_poly.entity_id
_entity_poly.type
_entity_poly.pdbx_seq_one_letter_code
_entity_poly.pdbx_strand_id
1 'polypeptide(L)'
;MENFDPLGIHTGDSIGVHHPNIVGERNIQDALDLHSERYCIIEVNARLSRSSALTSKATGYPLAHNSVTKTTTACFEPILNYCIVKMPRWDLKKFSRVSNDLASSMLSVGELARILTLRRAIPHYSLATVDERVLRVLKVNGFSDRQIAAEWPDNYLYITYVGSENDVGQSDEGIVVLGFGPYCISSSADFDWCAVSAVRTIRELDKPTIVVNCNPETVSTGYDENDRLYCEELTLERTLDIYDREQPEGVIVLVGGQIPNNLAMSLHKAGATILSTHPEGIDRCEDRNRFSALLDTLGIDQPRWAEVKAVDSALAFSADVGYSVLVRPSYVLSGAGMIVASGELQLREYLSSAAVVISRSVSISKFVLHAKEVEFDDVAKDGAIINSAISEHVENAGVRLGDATLALPA
;
A
#
# COMPACT_ATOMS: atom_id res chain seq x y z
N MET A 1 3.44 -21.54 6.75
CA MET A 1 2.65 -20.87 5.70
C MET A 1 2.05 -21.90 4.78
N GLU A 2 0.74 -22.10 4.80
CA GLU A 2 0.05 -22.92 3.80
C GLU A 2 -0.46 -22.03 2.66
N ASN A 3 -0.23 -22.44 1.42
CA ASN A 3 -0.76 -21.77 0.25
C ASN A 3 -2.27 -22.02 0.05
N PHE A 4 -3.03 -20.96 -0.20
CA PHE A 4 -4.44 -21.09 -0.59
C PHE A 4 -4.60 -21.57 -2.04
N ASP A 5 -3.72 -21.12 -2.94
CA ASP A 5 -3.72 -21.55 -4.35
C ASP A 5 -2.94 -22.86 -4.54
N PRO A 6 -3.43 -23.80 -5.38
CA PRO A 6 -2.78 -25.09 -5.59
C PRO A 6 -1.43 -25.00 -6.32
N LEU A 7 -0.70 -26.13 -6.35
CA LEU A 7 0.59 -26.27 -7.01
C LEU A 7 0.56 -25.76 -8.46
N GLY A 8 1.53 -24.92 -8.83
CA GLY A 8 1.52 -24.13 -10.08
C GLY A 8 1.43 -22.62 -9.82
N ILE A 9 1.09 -22.23 -8.59
CA ILE A 9 1.13 -20.87 -8.04
C ILE A 9 2.06 -20.88 -6.81
N HIS A 10 2.96 -19.91 -6.69
CA HIS A 10 4.13 -19.90 -5.78
C HIS A 10 3.75 -19.93 -4.28
N THR A 11 4.65 -20.47 -3.44
CA THR A 11 4.53 -21.44 -2.30
C THR A 11 4.58 -20.96 -0.82
N GLY A 12 4.18 -21.92 0.06
CA GLY A 12 4.61 -22.29 1.44
C GLY A 12 3.84 -23.59 1.85
N ASP A 13 4.37 -24.69 2.43
CA ASP A 13 5.13 -24.97 3.69
C ASP A 13 5.99 -26.25 3.54
N SER A 14 7.05 -26.47 4.36
CA SER A 14 7.94 -27.65 4.22
C SER A 14 8.50 -28.29 5.51
N ILE A 15 8.73 -29.62 5.48
CA ILE A 15 9.43 -30.41 6.52
C ILE A 15 10.94 -30.50 6.17
N GLY A 16 11.80 -30.07 7.10
CA GLY A 16 13.19 -29.72 6.82
C GLY A 16 14.15 -30.88 6.49
N VAL A 17 14.85 -30.77 5.37
CA VAL A 17 16.09 -31.52 5.07
C VAL A 17 17.28 -30.84 5.75
N HIS A 18 18.07 -31.55 6.56
CA HIS A 18 19.35 -31.03 7.07
C HIS A 18 20.35 -30.87 5.90
N HIS A 19 20.68 -29.64 5.55
CA HIS A 19 21.75 -29.35 4.57
C HIS A 19 22.99 -28.86 5.33
N PRO A 20 24.09 -29.63 5.37
CA PRO A 20 25.21 -29.38 6.29
C PRO A 20 25.98 -28.08 6.05
N ASN A 21 25.76 -27.41 4.91
CA ASN A 21 26.53 -26.23 4.50
C ASN A 21 25.75 -24.89 4.56
N ILE A 22 24.53 -24.86 5.10
CA ILE A 22 23.78 -23.60 5.25
C ILE A 22 23.85 -23.13 6.70
N VAL A 23 24.40 -21.93 6.91
CA VAL A 23 24.44 -21.25 8.20
C VAL A 23 23.63 -19.96 8.06
N GLY A 24 22.48 -19.88 8.74
CA GLY A 24 21.55 -18.74 8.65
C GLY A 24 20.11 -19.18 8.31
N GLU A 25 19.33 -18.25 7.78
CA GLU A 25 17.95 -18.50 7.34
C GLU A 25 17.91 -19.17 5.95
N ARG A 26 16.87 -19.97 5.74
CA ARG A 26 16.52 -20.55 4.44
C ARG A 26 15.01 -20.71 4.33
N ASN A 27 14.51 -20.58 3.11
CA ASN A 27 13.14 -20.93 2.76
C ASN A 27 13.13 -22.23 1.94
N ILE A 28 12.25 -23.18 2.31
CA ILE A 28 12.05 -24.46 1.61
C ILE A 28 10.60 -24.48 1.11
N GLN A 29 10.39 -25.07 -0.06
CA GLN A 29 9.08 -25.20 -0.68
C GLN A 29 8.77 -26.67 -1.01
N ASP A 30 7.63 -27.17 -0.53
CA ASP A 30 7.16 -28.53 -0.80
C ASP A 30 5.84 -28.53 -1.56
N ALA A 31 5.62 -29.60 -2.31
CA ALA A 31 4.34 -29.99 -2.88
C ALA A 31 3.77 -31.14 -2.07
N LEU A 32 2.54 -31.03 -1.58
CA LEU A 32 1.83 -32.10 -0.88
C LEU A 32 0.68 -32.63 -1.75
N ASP A 33 0.58 -33.95 -1.90
CA ASP A 33 -0.59 -34.60 -2.51
C ASP A 33 -1.80 -34.48 -1.57
N LEU A 34 -2.93 -34.04 -2.10
CA LEU A 34 -4.15 -33.79 -1.32
C LEU A 34 -4.89 -35.07 -0.91
N HIS A 35 -4.55 -36.19 -1.52
CA HIS A 35 -5.21 -37.47 -1.33
C HIS A 35 -4.27 -38.55 -0.79
N SER A 36 -3.01 -38.21 -0.51
CA SER A 36 -2.03 -39.13 0.06
C SER A 36 -1.01 -38.42 0.95
N GLU A 37 -0.15 -39.17 1.63
CA GLU A 37 0.95 -38.62 2.43
C GLU A 37 2.20 -38.30 1.57
N ARG A 38 2.07 -38.33 0.24
CA ARG A 38 3.20 -38.04 -0.66
C ARG A 38 3.50 -36.55 -0.65
N TYR A 39 4.76 -36.20 -0.44
CA TYR A 39 5.28 -34.86 -0.63
C TYR A 39 6.52 -34.86 -1.51
N CYS A 40 6.83 -33.72 -2.13
CA CYS A 40 8.01 -33.51 -2.95
C CYS A 40 8.61 -32.13 -2.66
N ILE A 41 9.92 -32.07 -2.45
CA ILE A 41 10.65 -30.80 -2.31
C ILE A 41 10.79 -30.18 -3.70
N ILE A 42 10.40 -28.93 -3.84
CA ILE A 42 10.44 -28.17 -5.10
C ILE A 42 11.76 -27.42 -5.20
N GLU A 43 12.07 -26.57 -4.21
CA GLU A 43 13.29 -25.77 -4.17
C GLU A 43 13.68 -25.36 -2.75
N VAL A 44 14.94 -24.92 -2.61
CA VAL A 44 15.50 -24.34 -1.38
C VAL A 44 16.17 -23.03 -1.73
N ASN A 45 15.74 -21.95 -1.06
CA ASN A 45 16.35 -20.63 -1.15
C ASN A 45 17.23 -20.39 0.08
N ALA A 46 18.54 -20.46 -0.07
CA ALA A 46 19.53 -20.24 1.00
C ALA A 46 19.82 -18.74 1.22
N ARG A 47 18.76 -17.95 1.41
CA ARG A 47 18.78 -16.51 1.67
C ARG A 47 17.42 -16.07 2.20
N LEU A 48 17.40 -14.89 2.81
CA LEU A 48 16.15 -14.19 3.12
C LEU A 48 15.30 -14.01 1.85
N SER A 49 13.99 -14.10 2.05
CA SER A 49 12.99 -14.07 1.00
C SER A 49 11.81 -13.18 1.42
N ARG A 50 10.91 -12.88 0.47
CA ARG A 50 9.63 -12.20 0.79
C ARG A 50 8.82 -13.00 1.81
N SER A 51 8.85 -14.32 1.69
CA SER A 51 8.25 -15.24 2.67
C SER A 51 8.90 -15.13 4.05
N SER A 52 10.20 -14.83 4.14
CA SER A 52 10.90 -14.57 5.40
C SER A 52 10.45 -13.24 6.03
N ALA A 53 10.22 -12.20 5.22
CA ALA A 53 9.67 -10.92 5.69
C ALA A 53 8.26 -11.13 6.28
N LEU A 54 7.36 -11.76 5.52
CA LEU A 54 6.02 -12.11 6.00
C LEU A 54 6.08 -12.97 7.27
N THR A 55 6.92 -14.00 7.29
CA THR A 55 7.10 -14.86 8.47
C THR A 55 7.54 -14.05 9.68
N SER A 56 8.47 -13.11 9.50
CA SER A 56 8.93 -12.26 10.60
C SER A 56 7.81 -11.36 11.15
N LYS A 57 6.96 -10.81 10.29
CA LYS A 57 5.77 -10.03 10.71
C LYS A 57 4.65 -10.91 11.27
N ALA A 58 4.56 -12.15 10.82
CA ALA A 58 3.55 -13.10 11.24
C ALA A 58 3.83 -13.65 12.63
N THR A 59 5.12 -13.85 12.96
CA THR A 59 5.59 -14.52 14.18
C THR A 59 6.24 -13.58 15.18
N GLY A 60 6.54 -12.34 14.79
CA GLY A 60 7.27 -11.38 15.61
C GLY A 60 8.74 -11.77 15.76
N TYR A 61 9.15 -12.87 15.10
CA TYR A 61 10.49 -13.40 15.14
C TYR A 61 11.32 -12.79 14.01
N PRO A 62 12.31 -11.94 14.31
CA PRO A 62 13.14 -11.31 13.29
C PRO A 62 14.14 -12.27 12.65
N LEU A 63 13.77 -12.85 11.52
CA LEU A 63 14.66 -13.79 10.82
C LEU A 63 15.96 -13.13 10.31
N ALA A 64 15.93 -11.81 10.08
CA ALA A 64 17.10 -11.06 9.61
C ALA A 64 18.02 -10.58 10.75
N HIS A 65 17.51 -10.44 11.97
CA HIS A 65 18.23 -9.85 13.10
C HIS A 65 17.96 -10.67 14.34
N ASN A 66 19.01 -11.17 15.00
CA ASN A 66 18.81 -11.99 16.19
C ASN A 66 18.54 -11.11 17.43
N SER A 67 17.43 -10.36 17.45
CA SER A 67 16.99 -9.62 18.64
C SER A 67 16.21 -10.58 19.55
N VAL A 68 16.93 -11.09 20.54
CA VAL A 68 16.47 -11.92 21.64
C VAL A 68 15.33 -11.17 22.36
N THR A 69 14.14 -11.75 22.43
CA THR A 69 13.12 -11.40 23.44
C THR A 69 13.84 -11.30 24.78
N LYS A 70 13.65 -10.24 25.59
CA LYS A 70 14.53 -9.89 26.72
C LYS A 70 14.69 -10.99 27.81
N THR A 71 13.97 -12.10 27.68
CA THR A 71 13.70 -13.17 28.65
C THR A 71 13.97 -14.57 28.09
N THR A 72 13.90 -14.81 26.77
CA THR A 72 14.04 -16.14 26.14
C THR A 72 15.06 -16.13 25.01
N THR A 73 15.72 -17.26 24.75
CA THR A 73 16.69 -17.34 23.64
C THR A 73 15.97 -17.36 22.30
N ALA A 74 16.64 -16.95 21.22
CA ALA A 74 16.10 -17.07 19.86
C ALA A 74 15.94 -18.53 19.35
N CYS A 75 16.36 -19.54 20.11
CA CYS A 75 16.22 -20.95 19.74
C CYS A 75 14.86 -21.53 20.18
N PHE A 76 13.78 -21.18 19.48
CA PHE A 76 12.44 -21.74 19.70
C PHE A 76 11.60 -21.68 18.42
N GLU A 77 10.48 -22.41 18.41
CA GLU A 77 9.47 -22.33 17.34
C GLU A 77 8.30 -21.44 17.80
N PRO A 78 7.98 -20.34 17.09
CA PRO A 78 6.87 -19.47 17.46
C PRO A 78 5.50 -20.18 17.37
N ILE A 79 4.65 -19.94 18.36
CA ILE A 79 3.25 -20.42 18.37
C ILE A 79 2.32 -19.22 18.27
N LEU A 80 1.35 -19.28 17.35
CA LEU A 80 0.39 -18.20 17.08
C LEU A 80 -1.02 -18.61 17.52
N ASN A 81 -1.75 -17.69 18.15
CA ASN A 81 -3.17 -17.84 18.51
C ASN A 81 -4.12 -17.16 17.49
N TYR A 82 -3.58 -16.69 16.36
CA TYR A 82 -4.29 -16.07 15.26
C TYR A 82 -3.79 -16.63 13.90
N CYS A 83 -4.47 -16.24 12.83
CA CYS A 83 -4.06 -16.50 11.45
C CYS A 83 -3.61 -15.19 10.80
N ILE A 84 -2.57 -15.25 9.97
CA ILE A 84 -2.22 -14.15 9.08
C ILE A 84 -2.53 -14.55 7.64
N VAL A 85 -3.19 -13.67 6.90
CA VAL A 85 -3.50 -13.87 5.48
C VAL A 85 -2.73 -12.84 4.67
N LYS A 86 -1.90 -13.32 3.76
CA LYS A 86 -1.19 -12.47 2.80
C LYS A 86 -1.88 -12.51 1.45
N MET A 87 -2.16 -11.34 0.89
CA MET A 87 -2.77 -11.19 -0.42
C MET A 87 -1.82 -10.42 -1.35
N PRO A 88 -1.44 -10.98 -2.51
CA PRO A 88 -0.70 -10.24 -3.52
C PRO A 88 -1.52 -9.09 -4.14
N ARG A 89 -0.82 -8.04 -4.56
CA ARG A 89 -1.36 -6.86 -5.27
C ARG A 89 -0.91 -6.90 -6.73
N TRP A 90 -1.85 -6.71 -7.65
CA TRP A 90 -1.58 -6.71 -9.10
C TRP A 90 -2.05 -5.43 -9.80
N ASP A 91 -1.26 -4.93 -10.74
CA ASP A 91 -1.60 -3.77 -11.57
C ASP A 91 -1.76 -4.12 -13.06
N LEU A 92 -2.24 -5.33 -13.33
CA LEU A 92 -2.37 -5.88 -14.69
C LEU A 92 -3.24 -5.03 -15.63
N LYS A 93 -4.15 -4.22 -15.09
CA LYS A 93 -4.95 -3.25 -15.86
C LYS A 93 -4.10 -2.21 -16.60
N LYS A 94 -2.84 -1.97 -16.18
CA LYS A 94 -1.90 -1.10 -16.88
C LYS A 94 -1.29 -1.76 -18.13
N PHE A 95 -1.42 -3.08 -18.28
CA PHE A 95 -0.79 -3.87 -19.34
C PHE A 95 -1.83 -4.56 -20.23
N SER A 96 -2.38 -3.85 -21.21
CA SER A 96 -3.48 -4.34 -22.06
C SER A 96 -3.16 -5.57 -22.92
N ARG A 97 -1.88 -5.89 -23.11
CA ARG A 97 -1.41 -7.01 -23.95
C ARG A 97 -0.80 -8.16 -23.15
N VAL A 98 -0.91 -8.11 -21.81
CA VAL A 98 -0.39 -9.14 -20.91
C VAL A 98 -1.56 -10.00 -20.43
N SER A 99 -1.34 -11.32 -20.33
CA SER A 99 -2.36 -12.23 -19.78
C SER A 99 -2.60 -11.93 -18.30
N ASN A 100 -3.86 -12.05 -17.87
CA ASN A 100 -4.25 -11.97 -16.47
C ASN A 100 -4.21 -13.33 -15.76
N ASP A 101 -3.89 -14.40 -16.49
CA ASP A 101 -3.81 -15.73 -15.94
C ASP A 101 -2.62 -15.84 -14.98
N LEU A 102 -2.86 -16.41 -13.79
CA LEU A 102 -1.81 -16.70 -12.83
C LEU A 102 -1.06 -17.96 -13.26
N ALA A 103 0.27 -17.91 -13.15
CA ALA A 103 1.17 -18.99 -13.51
C ALA A 103 2.37 -19.01 -12.54
N SER A 104 3.34 -19.88 -12.80
CA SER A 104 4.57 -19.98 -12.02
C SER A 104 5.42 -18.69 -12.04
N SER A 105 5.28 -17.88 -13.09
CA SER A 105 5.94 -16.58 -13.19
C SER A 105 5.14 -15.51 -12.45
N MET A 106 5.82 -14.80 -11.54
CA MET A 106 5.18 -13.79 -10.71
C MET A 106 4.78 -12.55 -11.50
N LEU A 107 3.52 -12.11 -11.34
CA LEU A 107 2.97 -10.90 -11.94
C LEU A 107 2.59 -9.82 -10.92
N SER A 108 2.59 -10.14 -9.63
CA SER A 108 2.24 -9.21 -8.55
C SER A 108 3.32 -8.16 -8.36
N VAL A 109 2.90 -6.93 -8.03
CA VAL A 109 3.76 -5.75 -7.81
C VAL A 109 3.91 -5.39 -6.34
N GLY A 110 3.20 -6.09 -5.45
CA GLY A 110 3.26 -5.90 -4.01
C GLY A 110 2.41 -6.92 -3.27
N GLU A 111 2.27 -6.73 -1.96
CA GLU A 111 1.45 -7.57 -1.09
C GLU A 111 0.95 -6.81 0.13
N LEU A 112 -0.15 -7.29 0.70
CA LEU A 112 -0.67 -6.88 2.00
C LEU A 112 -0.80 -8.10 2.90
N ALA A 113 -0.72 -7.89 4.21
CA ALA A 113 -0.96 -8.89 5.22
C ALA A 113 -2.03 -8.42 6.19
N ARG A 114 -2.88 -9.36 6.64
CA ARG A 114 -3.92 -9.09 7.63
C ARG A 114 -3.95 -10.18 8.69
N ILE A 115 -4.06 -9.77 9.95
CA ILE A 115 -4.21 -10.67 11.09
C ILE A 115 -5.69 -10.89 11.38
N LEU A 116 -6.07 -12.15 11.60
CA LEU A 116 -7.43 -12.60 11.85
C LEU A 116 -7.44 -13.57 13.02
N THR A 117 -8.35 -13.36 13.98
CA THR A 117 -8.59 -14.36 15.03
C THR A 117 -9.16 -15.65 14.41
N LEU A 118 -8.68 -16.81 14.89
CA LEU A 118 -9.02 -18.13 14.33
C LEU A 118 -10.53 -18.39 14.18
N ARG A 119 -11.37 -17.88 15.10
CA ARG A 119 -12.84 -18.02 15.00
C ARG A 119 -13.47 -17.24 13.84
N ARG A 120 -12.84 -16.15 13.36
CA ARG A 120 -13.34 -15.28 12.29
C ARG A 120 -12.80 -15.66 10.90
N ALA A 121 -11.69 -16.42 10.84
CA ALA A 121 -11.21 -17.03 9.60
C ALA A 121 -12.21 -18.08 9.03
N ILE A 122 -13.14 -18.57 9.87
CA ILE A 122 -14.06 -19.66 9.54
C ILE A 122 -15.40 -19.22 8.90
N PRO A 123 -16.05 -18.07 9.20
CA PRO A 123 -17.40 -17.78 8.69
C PRO A 123 -17.49 -16.87 7.46
N HIS A 124 -16.47 -16.03 7.17
CA HIS A 124 -16.53 -15.08 6.05
C HIS A 124 -16.10 -15.68 4.71
N TYR A 125 -15.52 -16.87 4.74
CA TYR A 125 -15.39 -17.72 3.58
C TYR A 125 -16.61 -18.63 3.55
N SER A 126 -17.31 -18.67 2.41
CA SER A 126 -18.31 -19.71 2.15
C SER A 126 -17.73 -21.05 2.60
N LEU A 127 -18.47 -21.78 3.44
CA LEU A 127 -18.15 -23.15 3.90
C LEU A 127 -17.96 -24.15 2.74
N ALA A 128 -18.24 -23.76 1.50
CA ALA A 128 -17.90 -24.53 0.30
C ALA A 128 -16.47 -24.28 -0.23
N THR A 129 -15.71 -23.34 0.36
CA THR A 129 -14.37 -22.91 -0.09
C THR A 129 -13.30 -22.90 1.00
N VAL A 130 -13.66 -23.02 2.29
CA VAL A 130 -12.68 -23.40 3.33
C VAL A 130 -12.64 -24.91 3.35
N ASP A 131 -11.57 -25.46 2.80
CA ASP A 131 -11.41 -26.89 2.74
C ASP A 131 -11.41 -27.51 4.15
N GLU A 132 -12.03 -28.68 4.30
CA GLU A 132 -11.91 -29.53 5.50
C GLU A 132 -10.45 -29.77 5.93
N ARG A 133 -9.49 -29.59 5.02
CA ARG A 133 -8.04 -29.68 5.24
C ARG A 133 -7.51 -28.62 6.22
N VAL A 134 -7.95 -27.37 6.16
CA VAL A 134 -7.56 -26.33 7.14
C VAL A 134 -8.08 -26.68 8.54
N LEU A 135 -9.31 -27.21 8.60
CA LEU A 135 -9.91 -27.71 9.83
C LEU A 135 -9.23 -28.99 10.36
N ARG A 136 -8.67 -29.82 9.47
CA ARG A 136 -7.86 -30.99 9.84
C ARG A 136 -6.49 -30.60 10.35
N VAL A 137 -5.79 -29.64 9.76
CA VAL A 137 -4.49 -29.14 10.26
C VAL A 137 -4.64 -28.56 11.67
N LEU A 138 -5.72 -27.82 11.93
CA LEU A 138 -6.03 -27.31 13.28
C LEU A 138 -6.39 -28.42 14.29
N LYS A 139 -7.00 -29.52 13.85
CA LYS A 139 -7.39 -30.66 14.72
C LYS A 139 -6.29 -31.70 14.91
N VAL A 140 -5.45 -31.93 13.90
CA VAL A 140 -4.38 -32.95 13.90
C VAL A 140 -3.21 -32.51 14.78
N ASN A 141 -2.96 -31.20 14.91
CA ASN A 141 -1.85 -30.67 15.69
C ASN A 141 -2.09 -30.56 17.21
N GLY A 142 -3.24 -31.04 17.72
CA GLY A 142 -3.42 -31.26 19.16
C GLY A 142 -3.02 -30.06 20.04
N PHE A 143 -3.38 -28.83 19.63
CA PHE A 143 -3.10 -27.62 20.40
C PHE A 143 -3.82 -27.72 21.76
N SER A 144 -3.12 -28.29 22.74
CA SER A 144 -3.51 -28.26 24.14
C SER A 144 -3.26 -26.85 24.67
N ASP A 145 -4.22 -26.31 25.42
CA ASP A 145 -4.31 -24.91 25.92
C ASP A 145 -3.14 -24.42 26.80
N ARG A 146 -2.01 -25.12 26.86
CA ARG A 146 -0.85 -24.77 27.68
C ARG A 146 0.46 -25.08 26.96
N GLN A 147 0.86 -24.22 26.04
CA GLN A 147 2.25 -24.10 25.59
C GLN A 147 2.44 -22.66 25.10
N ILE A 148 3.52 -22.05 25.56
CA ILE A 148 3.77 -20.61 25.59
C ILE A 148 3.65 -20.03 24.17
N ALA A 149 2.62 -19.21 23.92
CA ALA A 149 2.58 -18.32 22.78
C ALA A 149 3.84 -17.46 22.82
N ALA A 150 4.53 -17.30 21.69
CA ALA A 150 5.76 -16.51 21.65
C ALA A 150 5.55 -15.17 22.39
N GLU A 151 6.53 -14.73 23.18
CA GLU A 151 6.49 -13.39 23.78
C GLU A 151 6.56 -12.36 22.66
N TRP A 152 5.39 -11.93 22.21
CA TRP A 152 5.25 -10.89 21.21
C TRP A 152 5.71 -9.56 21.78
N PRO A 153 6.35 -8.69 20.98
CA PRO A 153 6.53 -7.30 21.36
C PRO A 153 5.16 -6.70 21.71
N ASP A 154 5.04 -6.13 22.92
CA ASP A 154 3.78 -5.53 23.41
C ASP A 154 3.24 -4.41 22.49
N ASN A 155 4.06 -3.91 21.57
CA ASN A 155 3.70 -2.83 20.65
C ASN A 155 3.21 -3.29 19.26
N TYR A 156 3.18 -4.59 18.96
CA TYR A 156 2.68 -5.09 17.66
C TYR A 156 1.22 -5.58 17.78
N LEU A 157 0.31 -4.80 17.22
CA LEU A 157 -1.12 -4.86 17.52
C LEU A 157 -1.96 -5.14 16.28
N TYR A 158 -3.11 -5.78 16.49
CA TYR A 158 -4.21 -5.88 15.53
C TYR A 158 -5.54 -5.76 16.28
N ILE A 159 -6.61 -5.37 15.59
CA ILE A 159 -7.93 -5.23 16.21
C ILE A 159 -8.79 -6.46 15.89
N THR A 160 -9.49 -6.95 16.90
CA THR A 160 -10.48 -8.01 16.74
C THR A 160 -11.75 -7.73 17.52
N TYR A 161 -12.87 -8.14 16.94
CA TYR A 161 -14.17 -8.15 17.61
C TYR A 161 -14.39 -9.42 18.43
N VAL A 162 -13.47 -10.39 18.34
CA VAL A 162 -13.53 -11.68 19.03
C VAL A 162 -12.51 -11.70 20.17
N GLY A 163 -12.62 -10.71 21.05
CA GLY A 163 -11.82 -10.56 22.28
C GLY A 163 -12.73 -10.18 23.45
N SER A 164 -12.27 -10.44 24.68
CA SER A 164 -12.96 -10.04 25.91
C SER A 164 -12.34 -8.81 26.57
N GLU A 165 -11.11 -8.49 26.23
CA GLU A 165 -10.33 -7.38 26.77
C GLU A 165 -9.27 -6.93 25.76
N ASN A 166 -8.52 -5.89 26.11
CA ASN A 166 -7.38 -5.43 25.32
C ASN A 166 -6.08 -5.86 26.00
N ASP A 167 -5.13 -6.35 25.21
CA ASP A 167 -3.84 -6.81 25.71
C ASP A 167 -2.96 -5.65 26.20
N VAL A 168 -3.18 -4.44 25.66
CA VAL A 168 -2.45 -3.22 26.03
C VAL A 168 -3.39 -2.09 26.46
N GLY A 169 -2.87 -1.21 27.32
CA GLY A 169 -3.51 0.06 27.67
C GLY A 169 -3.49 1.06 26.51
N GLN A 170 -4.05 2.25 26.71
CA GLN A 170 -3.95 3.37 25.77
C GLN A 170 -2.52 3.93 25.73
N SER A 171 -2.17 4.60 24.64
CA SER A 171 -0.93 5.36 24.48
C SER A 171 -1.00 6.70 25.24
N ASP A 172 0.16 7.27 25.57
CA ASP A 172 0.28 8.61 26.16
C ASP A 172 0.15 9.71 25.08
N GLU A 173 -1.07 9.92 24.54
CA GLU A 173 -1.38 10.96 23.52
C GLU A 173 -0.40 10.99 22.33
N GLY A 174 -0.12 9.81 21.76
CA GLY A 174 0.84 9.68 20.65
C GLY A 174 0.42 10.39 19.37
N ILE A 175 1.32 10.42 18.38
CA ILE A 175 1.02 10.87 17.02
C ILE A 175 0.80 9.66 16.12
N VAL A 176 -0.34 9.64 15.42
CA VAL A 176 -0.64 8.59 14.45
C VAL A 176 0.01 8.92 13.11
N VAL A 177 0.76 7.97 12.55
CA VAL A 177 1.32 8.03 11.19
C VAL A 177 0.66 6.95 10.36
N LEU A 178 -0.09 7.35 9.33
CA LEU A 178 -0.66 6.41 8.37
C LEU A 178 0.38 6.06 7.31
N GLY A 179 0.65 4.75 7.16
CA GLY A 179 1.49 4.23 6.09
C GLY A 179 0.81 4.29 4.72
N PHE A 180 1.42 3.62 3.73
CA PHE A 180 0.96 3.65 2.34
C PHE A 180 0.29 2.34 1.88
N GLY A 181 0.25 1.30 2.73
CA GLY A 181 -0.36 0.01 2.37
C GLY A 181 0.49 -0.78 1.37
N PRO A 182 -0.11 -1.66 0.54
CA PRO A 182 0.64 -2.53 -0.36
C PRO A 182 1.34 -1.73 -1.48
N TYR A 183 2.54 -2.16 -1.85
CA TYR A 183 3.21 -1.65 -3.05
C TYR A 183 2.33 -1.80 -4.29
N CYS A 184 2.35 -0.78 -5.14
CA CYS A 184 1.77 -0.83 -6.48
C CYS A 184 2.56 0.06 -7.44
N ILE A 185 2.31 -0.06 -8.75
CA ILE A 185 2.99 0.79 -9.72
C ILE A 185 2.58 2.24 -9.44
N SER A 186 3.55 3.12 -9.23
CA SER A 186 3.42 4.51 -8.73
C SER A 186 3.26 4.68 -7.22
N SER A 187 3.48 3.64 -6.41
CA SER A 187 3.56 3.74 -4.94
C SER A 187 4.49 2.65 -4.38
N SER A 188 5.71 3.03 -4.01
CA SER A 188 6.78 2.10 -3.65
C SER A 188 7.38 2.44 -2.27
N ALA A 189 8.62 2.00 -2.04
CA ALA A 189 9.38 2.20 -0.81
C ALA A 189 9.70 3.67 -0.50
N ASP A 190 9.51 4.57 -1.47
CA ASP A 190 9.58 6.03 -1.28
C ASP A 190 8.61 6.52 -0.21
N PHE A 191 7.36 6.05 -0.22
CA PHE A 191 6.39 6.40 0.82
C PHE A 191 6.68 5.71 2.16
N ASP A 192 7.28 4.52 2.14
CA ASP A 192 7.76 3.88 3.38
C ASP A 192 8.88 4.72 4.03
N TRP A 193 9.82 5.20 3.20
CA TRP A 193 10.91 6.05 3.64
C TRP A 193 10.39 7.35 4.26
N CYS A 194 9.39 7.99 3.64
CA CYS A 194 8.73 9.18 4.20
C CYS A 194 8.06 8.89 5.55
N ALA A 195 7.30 7.79 5.65
CA ALA A 195 6.63 7.40 6.89
C ALA A 195 7.62 7.09 8.02
N VAL A 196 8.67 6.30 7.74
CA VAL A 196 9.72 5.96 8.70
C VAL A 196 10.49 7.21 9.14
N SER A 197 10.79 8.12 8.21
CA SER A 197 11.45 9.38 8.55
C SER A 197 10.59 10.23 9.49
N ALA A 198 9.28 10.32 9.24
CA ALA A 198 8.36 11.02 10.13
C ALA A 198 8.31 10.38 11.53
N VAL A 199 8.21 9.04 11.61
CA VAL A 199 8.22 8.30 12.87
C VAL A 199 9.49 8.58 13.67
N ARG A 200 10.67 8.48 13.03
CA ARG A 200 11.95 8.74 13.69
C ARG A 200 12.06 10.18 14.19
N THR A 201 11.64 11.16 13.40
CA THR A 201 11.61 12.57 13.83
C THR A 201 10.65 12.80 15.00
N ILE A 202 9.47 12.17 15.01
CA ILE A 202 8.54 12.29 16.15
C ILE A 202 9.18 11.73 17.43
N ARG A 203 9.90 10.61 17.34
CA ARG A 203 10.62 10.02 18.47
C ARG A 203 11.77 10.90 18.96
N GLU A 204 12.49 11.55 18.05
CA GLU A 204 13.53 12.55 18.39
C GLU A 204 12.94 13.78 19.11
N LEU A 205 11.63 14.03 18.95
CA LEU A 205 10.88 15.06 19.67
C LEU A 205 10.25 14.54 20.96
N ASP A 206 10.66 13.36 21.45
CA ASP A 206 10.18 12.71 22.67
C ASP A 206 8.66 12.48 22.71
N LYS A 207 8.03 12.26 21.55
CA LYS A 207 6.61 11.96 21.43
C LYS A 207 6.36 10.49 21.07
N PRO A 208 5.35 9.82 21.65
CA PRO A 208 4.99 8.46 21.28
C PRO A 208 4.47 8.38 19.84
N THR A 209 4.85 7.32 19.13
CA THR A 209 4.48 7.08 17.74
C THR A 209 3.53 5.90 17.59
N ILE A 210 2.46 6.10 16.82
CA ILE A 210 1.48 5.06 16.50
C ILE A 210 1.43 4.91 14.99
N VAL A 211 1.92 3.78 14.46
CA VAL A 211 1.90 3.51 13.02
C VAL A 211 0.70 2.63 12.68
N VAL A 212 -0.02 2.97 11.61
CA VAL A 212 -1.03 2.11 11.02
C VAL A 212 -0.58 1.75 9.60
N ASN A 213 -0.27 0.48 9.35
CA ASN A 213 0.12 -0.01 8.03
C ASN A 213 -0.05 -1.54 7.95
N CYS A 214 -0.19 -2.10 6.75
CA CYS A 214 -0.44 -3.53 6.54
C CYS A 214 0.48 -4.19 5.50
N ASN A 215 1.55 -3.51 5.08
CA ASN A 215 2.49 -4.07 4.11
C ASN A 215 3.64 -4.81 4.81
N PRO A 216 3.71 -6.15 4.70
CA PRO A 216 4.69 -6.94 5.44
C PRO A 216 6.14 -6.74 4.98
N GLU A 217 6.36 -6.15 3.80
CA GLU A 217 7.68 -5.94 3.20
C GLU A 217 8.36 -4.65 3.69
N THR A 218 7.69 -3.87 4.55
CA THR A 218 8.11 -2.50 4.90
C THR A 218 8.88 -2.40 6.22
N VAL A 219 9.69 -1.35 6.31
CA VAL A 219 10.36 -0.93 7.54
C VAL A 219 9.36 -0.27 8.48
N SER A 220 8.37 0.48 7.99
CA SER A 220 7.34 1.09 8.85
C SER A 220 6.54 0.06 9.67
N THR A 221 6.40 -1.18 9.18
CA THR A 221 5.79 -2.28 9.93
C THR A 221 6.81 -3.04 10.80
N GLY A 222 8.01 -2.53 10.98
CA GLY A 222 9.01 -3.02 11.95
C GLY A 222 8.56 -2.72 13.37
N TYR A 223 8.74 -3.69 14.26
CA TYR A 223 8.34 -3.56 15.67
C TYR A 223 9.31 -2.69 16.48
N ASP A 224 10.49 -2.37 15.95
CA ASP A 224 11.53 -1.54 16.58
C ASP A 224 11.45 -0.06 16.16
N GLU A 225 10.80 0.23 15.04
CA GLU A 225 10.72 1.57 14.47
C GLU A 225 9.75 2.50 15.22
N ASN A 226 8.70 1.97 15.84
CA ASN A 226 7.61 2.72 16.44
C ASN A 226 7.26 2.24 17.86
N ASP A 227 6.57 3.08 18.63
CA ASP A 227 6.14 2.75 19.99
C ASP A 227 4.88 1.88 19.99
N ARG A 228 4.06 1.98 18.93
CA ARG A 228 2.90 1.13 18.63
C ARG A 228 2.75 0.95 17.12
N LEU A 229 2.50 -0.28 16.70
CA LEU A 229 2.19 -0.65 15.33
C LEU A 229 0.85 -1.38 15.29
N TYR A 230 -0.12 -0.79 14.60
CA TYR A 230 -1.36 -1.46 14.21
C TYR A 230 -1.20 -2.05 12.80
N CYS A 231 -1.08 -3.38 12.73
CA CYS A 231 -1.05 -4.14 11.47
C CYS A 231 -2.46 -4.27 10.89
N GLU A 232 -2.96 -3.16 10.34
CA GLU A 232 -4.37 -2.95 10.05
C GLU A 232 -4.62 -2.25 8.71
N GLU A 233 -5.84 -2.40 8.21
CA GLU A 233 -6.25 -1.79 6.95
C GLU A 233 -6.33 -0.26 7.06
N LEU A 234 -5.79 0.43 6.05
CA LEU A 234 -5.86 1.89 5.91
C LEU A 234 -7.23 2.32 5.40
N THR A 235 -8.25 2.16 6.24
CA THR A 235 -9.64 2.55 5.95
C THR A 235 -10.10 3.59 6.96
N LEU A 236 -11.15 4.35 6.59
CA LEU A 236 -11.76 5.32 7.50
C LEU A 236 -12.22 4.66 8.81
N GLU A 237 -12.96 3.56 8.70
CA GLU A 237 -13.48 2.82 9.86
C GLU A 237 -12.36 2.40 10.81
N ARG A 238 -11.36 1.67 10.30
CA ARG A 238 -10.29 1.15 11.13
C ARG A 238 -9.40 2.24 11.70
N THR A 239 -9.17 3.32 10.94
CA THR A 239 -8.40 4.46 11.43
C THR A 239 -9.13 5.18 12.55
N LEU A 240 -10.46 5.34 12.46
CA LEU A 240 -11.27 5.92 13.53
C LEU A 240 -11.35 5.00 14.75
N ASP A 241 -11.47 3.68 14.58
CA ASP A 241 -11.41 2.73 15.70
C ASP A 241 -10.11 2.93 16.52
N ILE A 242 -8.98 3.09 15.82
CA ILE A 242 -7.66 3.31 16.45
C ILE A 242 -7.59 4.71 17.06
N TYR A 243 -8.06 5.74 16.36
CA TYR A 243 -8.07 7.11 16.83
C TYR A 243 -8.89 7.28 18.12
N ASP A 244 -10.11 6.75 18.13
CA ASP A 244 -11.02 6.79 19.28
C ASP A 244 -10.43 6.02 20.47
N ARG A 245 -9.74 4.91 20.21
CA ARG A 245 -9.07 4.13 21.23
C ARG A 245 -7.88 4.87 21.83
N GLU A 246 -6.99 5.36 20.98
CA GLU A 246 -5.68 5.88 21.40
C GLU A 246 -5.73 7.35 21.81
N GLN A 247 -6.79 8.08 21.47
CA GLN A 247 -6.94 9.53 21.73
C GLN A 247 -5.65 10.32 21.41
N PRO A 248 -5.11 10.20 20.18
CA PRO A 248 -3.83 10.79 19.83
C PRO A 248 -3.91 12.31 19.70
N GLU A 249 -2.77 12.99 19.82
CA GLU A 249 -2.64 14.44 19.56
C GLU A 249 -3.12 14.79 18.13
N GLY A 250 -2.85 13.89 17.19
CA GLY A 250 -3.40 13.96 15.84
C GLY A 250 -2.82 12.92 14.90
N VAL A 251 -3.20 13.05 13.63
CA VAL A 251 -2.86 12.11 12.55
C VAL A 251 -2.06 12.82 11.46
N ILE A 252 -0.99 12.18 11.01
CA ILE A 252 -0.23 12.54 9.81
C ILE A 252 -0.70 11.66 8.65
N VAL A 253 -1.17 12.31 7.59
CA VAL A 253 -1.70 11.65 6.39
C VAL A 253 -0.85 11.85 5.13
N LEU A 254 0.07 12.83 5.13
CA LEU A 254 0.77 13.28 3.92
C LEU A 254 1.92 12.36 3.46
N VAL A 255 2.46 11.54 4.36
CA VAL A 255 3.70 10.78 4.13
C VAL A 255 3.47 9.38 3.55
N GLY A 256 2.23 8.89 3.57
CA GLY A 256 1.86 7.55 3.08
C GLY A 256 1.20 7.56 1.70
N GLY A 257 1.34 8.63 0.92
CA GLY A 257 0.81 8.70 -0.44
C GLY A 257 -0.72 8.80 -0.54
N GLN A 258 -1.30 8.28 -1.63
CA GLN A 258 -2.69 8.57 -2.00
C GLN A 258 -3.73 7.98 -1.03
N ILE A 259 -3.48 6.79 -0.45
CA ILE A 259 -4.44 6.12 0.45
C ILE A 259 -4.76 7.00 1.66
N PRO A 260 -3.78 7.42 2.49
CA PRO A 260 -4.06 8.29 3.62
C PRO A 260 -4.50 9.70 3.21
N ASN A 261 -3.98 10.28 2.11
CA ASN A 261 -4.46 11.57 1.59
C ASN A 261 -5.97 11.55 1.32
N ASN A 262 -6.49 10.49 0.69
CA ASN A 262 -7.92 10.32 0.43
C ASN A 262 -8.76 10.24 1.71
N LEU A 263 -8.17 9.83 2.84
CA LEU A 263 -8.87 9.76 4.13
C LEU A 263 -8.93 11.10 4.85
N ALA A 264 -8.05 12.07 4.51
CA ALA A 264 -7.86 13.32 5.24
C ALA A 264 -9.16 14.09 5.51
N MET A 265 -9.96 14.34 4.47
CA MET A 265 -11.24 15.05 4.60
C MET A 265 -12.28 14.29 5.40
N SER A 266 -12.31 12.96 5.29
CA SER A 266 -13.29 12.13 5.99
C SER A 266 -12.96 12.00 7.47
N LEU A 267 -11.68 11.82 7.81
CA LEU A 267 -11.18 11.82 9.19
C LEU A 267 -11.47 13.15 9.87
N HIS A 268 -11.19 14.27 9.19
CA HIS A 268 -11.45 15.60 9.72
C HIS A 268 -12.94 15.86 9.98
N LYS A 269 -13.82 15.45 9.06
CA LYS A 269 -15.28 15.55 9.25
C LYS A 269 -15.78 14.69 10.42
N ALA A 270 -15.10 13.60 10.71
CA ALA A 270 -15.38 12.74 11.87
C ALA A 270 -14.79 13.30 13.19
N GLY A 271 -14.06 14.41 13.14
CA GLY A 271 -13.51 15.08 14.32
C GLY A 271 -12.04 14.79 14.62
N ALA A 272 -11.35 14.00 13.79
CA ALA A 272 -9.93 13.72 13.99
C ALA A 272 -9.06 14.95 13.67
N THR A 273 -8.09 15.23 14.54
CA THR A 273 -7.08 16.29 14.34
C THR A 273 -6.05 15.86 13.32
N ILE A 274 -5.90 16.62 12.23
CA ILE A 274 -4.88 16.40 11.20
C ILE A 274 -3.72 17.36 11.44
N LEU A 275 -2.49 16.84 11.58
CA LEU A 275 -1.30 17.63 11.95
C LEU A 275 -0.51 18.18 10.76
N SER A 276 -0.85 17.74 9.54
CA SER A 276 -0.23 18.20 8.29
C SER A 276 -1.02 19.35 7.64
N THR A 277 -0.84 19.57 6.33
CA THR A 277 -1.67 20.47 5.52
C THR A 277 -3.15 20.26 5.83
N HIS A 278 -3.87 21.36 6.09
CA HIS A 278 -5.29 21.28 6.41
C HIS A 278 -6.04 20.51 5.31
N PRO A 279 -6.99 19.61 5.65
CA PRO A 279 -7.68 18.77 4.67
C PRO A 279 -8.35 19.54 3.53
N GLU A 280 -8.91 20.73 3.80
CA GLU A 280 -9.47 21.59 2.75
C GLU A 280 -8.41 22.12 1.76
N GLY A 281 -7.16 22.24 2.19
CA GLY A 281 -6.03 22.57 1.32
C GLY A 281 -5.69 21.40 0.39
N ILE A 282 -5.65 20.19 0.94
CA ILE A 282 -5.46 18.95 0.15
C ILE A 282 -6.57 18.81 -0.89
N ASP A 283 -7.83 18.88 -0.47
CA ASP A 283 -9.00 18.77 -1.36
C ASP A 283 -9.02 19.85 -2.46
N ARG A 284 -8.59 21.08 -2.13
CA ARG A 284 -8.48 22.16 -3.11
C ARG A 284 -7.42 21.88 -4.18
N CYS A 285 -6.33 21.21 -3.84
CA CYS A 285 -5.26 20.86 -4.77
C CYS A 285 -5.59 19.59 -5.58
N GLU A 286 -6.30 18.62 -5.00
CA GLU A 286 -6.69 17.39 -5.70
C GLU A 286 -7.90 17.60 -6.62
N ASP A 287 -8.84 18.50 -6.27
CA ASP A 287 -9.95 18.86 -7.15
C ASP A 287 -9.48 19.81 -8.26
N ARG A 288 -9.55 19.34 -9.50
CA ARG A 288 -9.06 20.08 -10.66
C ARG A 288 -9.79 21.40 -10.92
N ASN A 289 -11.09 21.47 -10.66
CA ASN A 289 -11.86 22.70 -10.84
C ASN A 289 -11.44 23.74 -9.79
N ARG A 290 -11.32 23.31 -8.53
CA ARG A 290 -10.87 24.17 -7.43
C ARG A 290 -9.42 24.62 -7.60
N PHE A 291 -8.54 23.73 -8.03
CA PHE A 291 -7.14 24.03 -8.27
C PHE A 291 -6.97 25.01 -9.44
N SER A 292 -7.65 24.80 -10.56
CA SER A 292 -7.64 25.74 -11.69
C SER A 292 -8.10 27.14 -11.28
N ALA A 293 -9.21 27.23 -10.54
CA ALA A 293 -9.73 28.52 -10.09
C ALA A 293 -8.75 29.23 -9.12
N LEU A 294 -8.00 28.46 -8.33
CA LEU A 294 -6.93 28.99 -7.48
C LEU A 294 -5.81 29.60 -8.34
N LEU A 295 -5.33 28.90 -9.37
CA LEU A 295 -4.30 29.41 -10.29
C LEU A 295 -4.75 30.70 -10.97
N ASP A 296 -6.01 30.75 -11.44
CA ASP A 296 -6.59 31.95 -12.06
C ASP A 296 -6.62 33.14 -11.07
N THR A 297 -6.97 32.87 -9.81
CA THR A 297 -6.99 33.90 -8.75
C THR A 297 -5.58 34.43 -8.44
N LEU A 298 -4.57 33.56 -8.52
CA LEU A 298 -3.17 33.91 -8.30
C LEU A 298 -2.49 34.52 -9.53
N GLY A 299 -3.15 34.51 -10.69
CA GLY A 299 -2.55 34.96 -11.96
C GLY A 299 -1.43 34.04 -12.43
N ILE A 300 -1.49 32.75 -12.11
CA ILE A 300 -0.52 31.74 -12.54
C ILE A 300 -1.04 31.04 -13.79
N ASP A 301 -0.20 30.97 -14.82
CA ASP A 301 -0.54 30.34 -16.08
C ASP A 301 -0.81 28.84 -15.94
N GLN A 302 -1.79 28.36 -16.71
CA GLN A 302 -2.12 26.93 -16.83
C GLN A 302 -2.54 26.59 -18.26
N PRO A 303 -2.32 25.34 -18.72
CA PRO A 303 -2.82 24.91 -20.03
C PRO A 303 -4.34 25.06 -20.11
N ARG A 304 -4.83 25.64 -21.21
CA ARG A 304 -6.28 25.72 -21.47
C ARG A 304 -6.89 24.33 -21.35
N TRP A 305 -7.97 24.22 -20.59
CA TRP A 305 -8.64 22.95 -20.34
C TRP A 305 -10.16 23.12 -20.23
N ALA A 306 -10.87 22.02 -20.39
CA ALA A 306 -12.31 21.94 -20.16
C ALA A 306 -12.69 20.55 -19.61
N GLU A 307 -13.75 20.52 -18.80
CA GLU A 307 -14.48 19.29 -18.48
C GLU A 307 -15.66 19.16 -19.45
N VAL A 308 -15.71 18.06 -20.20
CA VAL A 308 -16.72 17.83 -21.24
C VAL A 308 -17.45 16.51 -21.00
N LYS A 309 -18.75 16.50 -21.34
CA LYS A 309 -19.62 15.32 -21.22
C LYS A 309 -20.05 14.73 -22.57
N ALA A 310 -19.84 15.48 -23.65
CA ALA A 310 -20.23 15.08 -25.00
C ALA A 310 -19.02 15.11 -25.94
N VAL A 311 -19.00 14.17 -26.88
CA VAL A 311 -17.94 14.06 -27.90
C VAL A 311 -17.84 15.35 -28.72
N ASP A 312 -18.98 15.93 -29.12
CA ASP A 312 -18.97 17.16 -29.93
C ASP A 312 -18.35 18.34 -29.17
N SER A 313 -18.61 18.46 -27.87
CA SER A 313 -17.98 19.48 -27.02
C SER A 313 -16.47 19.28 -26.91
N ALA A 314 -16.01 18.02 -26.83
CA ALA A 314 -14.59 17.68 -26.82
C ALA A 314 -13.90 18.08 -28.14
N LEU A 315 -14.53 17.78 -29.28
CA LEU A 315 -14.02 18.11 -30.61
C LEU A 315 -13.99 19.62 -30.83
N ALA A 316 -15.05 20.33 -30.43
CA ALA A 316 -15.12 21.79 -30.52
C ALA A 316 -14.03 22.47 -29.68
N PHE A 317 -13.85 22.04 -28.42
CA PHE A 317 -12.77 22.53 -27.58
C PHE A 317 -11.39 22.28 -28.21
N SER A 318 -11.16 21.07 -28.72
CA SER A 318 -9.87 20.66 -29.30
C SER A 318 -9.56 21.41 -30.61
N ALA A 319 -10.58 21.74 -31.40
CA ALA A 319 -10.45 22.59 -32.58
C ALA A 319 -10.10 24.05 -32.21
N ASP A 320 -10.66 24.58 -31.12
CA ASP A 320 -10.39 25.93 -30.64
C ASP A 320 -8.97 26.08 -30.05
N VAL A 321 -8.53 25.13 -29.20
CA VAL A 321 -7.18 25.18 -28.60
C VAL A 321 -6.08 24.66 -29.51
N GLY A 322 -6.46 23.96 -30.59
CA GLY A 322 -5.56 23.27 -31.50
C GLY A 322 -4.98 21.97 -30.94
N TYR A 323 -4.82 20.97 -31.80
CA TYR A 323 -4.16 19.70 -31.45
C TYR A 323 -2.63 19.86 -31.27
N SER A 324 -1.94 19.00 -30.51
CA SER A 324 -2.46 17.86 -29.73
C SER A 324 -3.16 18.27 -28.43
N VAL A 325 -4.03 17.38 -27.93
CA VAL A 325 -4.74 17.52 -26.64
C VAL A 325 -4.55 16.27 -25.78
N LEU A 326 -4.49 16.46 -24.47
CA LEU A 326 -4.42 15.39 -23.48
C LEU A 326 -5.80 15.11 -22.91
N VAL A 327 -6.21 13.85 -22.98
CA VAL A 327 -7.55 13.38 -22.60
C VAL A 327 -7.46 12.52 -21.35
N ARG A 328 -8.25 12.86 -20.33
CA ARG A 328 -8.28 12.21 -19.01
C ARG A 328 -9.72 11.85 -18.61
N PRO A 329 -10.14 10.59 -18.72
CA PRO A 329 -11.47 10.18 -18.28
C PRO A 329 -11.57 10.19 -16.75
N SER A 330 -12.73 10.59 -16.20
CA SER A 330 -12.89 10.80 -14.75
C SER A 330 -12.89 9.53 -13.90
N TYR A 331 -12.93 8.34 -14.49
CA TYR A 331 -13.09 7.07 -13.77
C TYR A 331 -11.83 6.18 -13.78
N VAL A 332 -10.66 6.73 -14.15
CA VAL A 332 -9.44 5.93 -14.24
C VAL A 332 -8.41 6.29 -13.19
N LEU A 333 -8.30 5.41 -12.19
CA LEU A 333 -7.26 5.43 -11.16
C LEU A 333 -5.88 5.25 -11.81
N SER A 334 -4.88 5.98 -11.30
CA SER A 334 -3.49 5.95 -11.77
C SER A 334 -3.29 6.34 -13.25
N GLY A 335 -4.25 7.07 -13.84
CA GLY A 335 -4.28 7.53 -15.23
C GLY A 335 -4.08 6.45 -16.29
N ALA A 336 -4.51 5.22 -15.99
CA ALA A 336 -4.80 4.29 -17.07
C ALA A 336 -5.81 4.95 -18.03
N GLY A 337 -5.73 4.64 -19.31
CA GLY A 337 -6.58 5.25 -20.32
C GLY A 337 -6.30 6.73 -20.62
N MET A 338 -5.31 7.41 -20.03
CA MET A 338 -4.92 8.73 -20.53
C MET A 338 -4.30 8.62 -21.93
N ILE A 339 -4.67 9.51 -22.85
CA ILE A 339 -4.05 9.57 -24.18
C ILE A 339 -3.71 10.99 -24.59
N VAL A 340 -2.70 11.12 -25.44
CA VAL A 340 -2.47 12.34 -26.24
C VAL A 340 -3.09 12.11 -27.61
N ALA A 341 -4.11 12.89 -27.94
CA ALA A 341 -4.75 12.88 -29.25
C ALA A 341 -4.13 13.98 -30.12
N SER A 342 -3.57 13.60 -31.26
CA SER A 342 -2.89 14.50 -32.20
C SER A 342 -3.78 14.96 -33.35
N GLY A 343 -5.05 14.53 -33.39
CA GLY A 343 -6.02 14.98 -34.38
C GLY A 343 -7.44 14.52 -34.06
N GLU A 344 -8.40 15.04 -34.84
CA GLU A 344 -9.83 14.81 -34.62
C GLU A 344 -10.23 13.33 -34.70
N LEU A 345 -9.72 12.60 -35.70
CA LEU A 345 -10.05 11.19 -35.90
C LEU A 345 -9.66 10.35 -34.67
N GLN A 346 -8.41 10.51 -34.21
CA GLN A 346 -7.90 9.80 -33.04
C GLN A 346 -8.69 10.16 -31.77
N LEU A 347 -9.03 11.44 -31.60
CA LEU A 347 -9.84 11.89 -30.47
C LEU A 347 -11.24 11.24 -30.50
N ARG A 348 -11.92 11.26 -31.66
CA ARG A 348 -13.25 10.68 -31.82
C ARG A 348 -13.26 9.17 -31.57
N GLU A 349 -12.29 8.44 -32.12
CA GLU A 349 -12.15 7.01 -31.91
C GLU A 349 -11.94 6.67 -30.43
N TYR A 350 -11.06 7.41 -29.76
CA TYR A 350 -10.78 7.20 -28.35
C TYR A 350 -11.99 7.51 -27.46
N LEU A 351 -12.67 8.65 -27.69
CA LEU A 351 -13.87 9.03 -26.93
C LEU A 351 -15.04 8.05 -27.13
N SER A 352 -15.09 7.36 -28.27
CA SER A 352 -16.10 6.33 -28.57
C SER A 352 -15.73 4.95 -28.02
N SER A 353 -14.54 4.79 -27.44
CA SER A 353 -14.10 3.52 -26.88
C SER A 353 -14.86 3.17 -25.59
N ALA A 354 -15.02 1.87 -25.32
CA ALA A 354 -15.67 1.39 -24.11
C ALA A 354 -15.03 1.93 -22.80
N ALA A 355 -13.73 2.27 -22.84
CA ALA A 355 -13.02 2.85 -21.71
C ALA A 355 -13.54 4.26 -21.33
N VAL A 356 -14.04 5.02 -22.30
CA VAL A 356 -14.52 6.40 -22.09
C VAL A 356 -16.04 6.45 -21.95
N VAL A 357 -16.80 5.61 -22.67
CA VAL A 357 -18.26 5.60 -22.62
C VAL A 357 -18.81 5.36 -21.20
N ILE A 358 -18.06 4.65 -20.36
CA ILE A 358 -18.42 4.39 -18.96
C ILE A 358 -18.15 5.61 -18.05
N SER A 359 -17.34 6.57 -18.50
CA SER A 359 -16.96 7.75 -17.73
C SER A 359 -18.08 8.80 -17.69
N ARG A 360 -18.31 9.40 -16.51
CA ARG A 360 -19.32 10.46 -16.33
C ARG A 360 -18.92 11.79 -16.98
N SER A 361 -17.62 12.02 -17.11
CA SER A 361 -17.03 13.23 -17.67
C SER A 361 -15.62 12.93 -18.18
N VAL A 362 -15.12 13.78 -19.07
CA VAL A 362 -13.75 13.74 -19.58
C VAL A 362 -13.12 15.10 -19.41
N SER A 363 -11.94 15.11 -18.80
CA SER A 363 -11.08 16.27 -18.70
C SER A 363 -10.18 16.32 -19.92
N ILE A 364 -10.19 17.44 -20.65
CA ILE A 364 -9.36 17.66 -21.85
C ILE A 364 -8.53 18.91 -21.63
N SER A 365 -7.25 18.86 -21.95
CA SER A 365 -6.34 20.00 -21.86
C SER A 365 -5.45 20.12 -23.09
N LYS A 366 -5.05 21.34 -23.45
CA LYS A 366 -4.02 21.56 -24.45
C LYS A 366 -2.74 20.82 -24.05
N PHE A 367 -2.22 19.98 -24.94
CA PHE A 367 -0.94 19.33 -24.75
C PHE A 367 0.16 20.18 -25.39
N VAL A 368 1.16 20.56 -24.60
CA VAL A 368 2.26 21.43 -25.03
C VAL A 368 3.40 20.55 -25.52
N LEU A 369 3.67 20.61 -26.81
CA LEU A 369 4.77 19.87 -27.43
C LEU A 369 6.11 20.56 -27.13
N HIS A 370 7.17 19.76 -27.03
CA HIS A 370 8.54 20.24 -26.78
C HIS A 370 8.70 21.07 -25.49
N ALA A 371 7.81 20.85 -24.52
CA ALA A 371 7.96 21.43 -23.19
C ALA A 371 8.89 20.57 -22.35
N LYS A 372 9.77 21.22 -21.59
CA LYS A 372 10.46 20.60 -20.47
C LYS A 372 9.50 20.47 -19.29
N GLU A 373 9.72 19.42 -18.49
CA GLU A 373 8.99 19.17 -17.26
C GLU A 373 10.00 19.26 -16.10
N VAL A 374 9.57 19.89 -15.02
CA VAL A 374 10.39 20.25 -13.87
C VAL A 374 9.59 19.89 -12.64
N GLU A 375 10.24 19.23 -11.69
CA GLU A 375 9.68 18.92 -10.39
C GLU A 375 10.19 19.91 -9.35
N PHE A 376 9.27 20.35 -8.50
CA PHE A 376 9.55 21.24 -7.39
C PHE A 376 9.03 20.62 -6.10
N ASP A 377 9.94 20.02 -5.35
CA ASP A 377 9.65 19.49 -4.02
C ASP A 377 10.02 20.54 -2.99
N ASP A 378 9.08 20.91 -2.13
CA ASP A 378 9.31 21.89 -1.07
C ASP A 378 8.74 21.47 0.27
N VAL A 379 9.20 22.16 1.32
CA VAL A 379 8.56 22.19 2.62
C VAL A 379 8.20 23.63 2.92
N ALA A 380 6.94 23.88 3.23
CA ALA A 380 6.44 25.18 3.62
C ALA A 380 5.93 25.19 5.07
N LYS A 381 6.14 26.32 5.75
CA LYS A 381 5.56 26.61 7.06
C LYS A 381 4.87 27.97 7.01
N ASP A 382 3.60 28.00 7.42
CA ASP A 382 2.77 29.22 7.41
C ASP A 382 2.74 29.92 6.03
N GLY A 383 2.77 29.12 4.96
CA GLY A 383 2.79 29.60 3.57
C GLY A 383 4.14 30.07 3.04
N ALA A 384 5.20 30.05 3.86
CA ALA A 384 6.56 30.35 3.42
C ALA A 384 7.37 29.07 3.18
N ILE A 385 8.01 28.97 2.01
CA ILE A 385 8.93 27.87 1.68
C ILE A 385 10.18 27.98 2.56
N ILE A 386 10.49 26.92 3.29
CA ILE A 386 11.65 26.82 4.19
C ILE A 386 12.74 25.88 3.68
N ASN A 387 12.39 24.96 2.77
CA ASN A 387 13.33 24.08 2.10
C ASN A 387 12.77 23.70 0.72
N SER A 388 13.63 23.48 -0.27
CA SER A 388 13.18 23.08 -1.61
C SER A 388 14.29 22.45 -2.45
N ALA A 389 13.89 21.59 -3.39
CA ALA A 389 14.73 21.05 -4.45
C ALA A 389 14.00 21.17 -5.79
N ILE A 390 14.75 21.51 -6.85
CA ILE A 390 14.24 21.60 -8.21
C ILE A 390 15.00 20.58 -9.06
N SER A 391 14.28 19.65 -9.68
CA SER A 391 14.87 18.68 -10.62
C SER A 391 14.25 18.81 -12.01
N GLU A 392 15.05 18.58 -13.05
CA GLU A 392 14.60 18.63 -14.45
C GLU A 392 14.47 17.22 -15.03
N HIS A 393 13.41 17.00 -15.81
CA HIS A 393 13.24 15.77 -16.59
C HIS A 393 14.19 15.77 -17.80
N VAL A 394 14.88 14.65 -18.02
CA VAL A 394 15.63 14.41 -19.25
C VAL A 394 14.65 14.35 -20.43
N GLU A 395 13.55 13.61 -20.26
CA GLU A 395 12.45 13.51 -21.21
C GLU A 395 11.59 14.79 -21.22
N ASN A 396 10.89 15.02 -22.34
CA ASN A 396 9.95 16.13 -22.44
C ASN A 396 8.61 15.78 -21.75
N ALA A 397 7.86 16.83 -21.41
CA ALA A 397 6.52 16.71 -20.84
C ALA A 397 5.64 15.75 -21.66
N GLY A 398 5.00 14.81 -20.97
CA GLY A 398 4.17 13.76 -21.55
C GLY A 398 4.68 12.34 -21.27
N VAL A 399 5.95 12.18 -20.93
CA VAL A 399 6.42 11.00 -20.18
C VAL A 399 6.01 11.21 -18.72
N ARG A 400 5.46 10.17 -18.08
CA ARG A 400 4.99 10.28 -16.68
C ARG A 400 6.20 10.43 -15.76
N LEU A 401 6.12 11.25 -14.72
CA LEU A 401 7.17 11.43 -13.71
C LEU A 401 7.79 10.10 -13.23
N GLY A 402 6.96 9.12 -12.87
CA GLY A 402 7.46 7.81 -12.41
C GLY A 402 8.24 7.00 -13.45
N ASP A 403 8.18 7.37 -14.72
CA ASP A 403 8.93 6.76 -15.84
C ASP A 403 10.03 7.69 -16.38
N ALA A 404 10.14 8.92 -15.86
CA ALA A 404 11.09 9.94 -16.31
C ALA A 404 12.43 9.82 -15.57
N THR A 405 13.50 10.22 -16.24
CA THR A 405 14.83 10.35 -15.65
C THR A 405 15.02 11.77 -15.13
N LEU A 406 15.42 11.92 -13.87
CA LEU A 406 15.59 13.23 -13.21
C LEU A 406 17.06 13.62 -13.08
N ALA A 407 17.36 14.90 -13.32
CA ALA A 407 18.64 15.53 -13.00
C ALA A 407 18.46 16.53 -11.85
N LEU A 408 19.33 16.45 -10.83
CA LEU A 408 19.36 17.35 -9.68
C LEU A 408 20.82 17.79 -9.42
N PRO A 409 21.15 19.10 -9.47
CA PRO A 409 20.27 20.22 -9.84
C PRO A 409 19.82 20.15 -11.30
N ALA A 410 18.72 20.85 -11.61
CA ALA A 410 18.23 21.09 -12.96
C ALA A 410 19.30 21.69 -13.88
#